data_AF-A0A7X7SMU3-F1
#
_entry.id   AF-A0A7X7SMU3-F1
#
_cell.length_a   1.000
_cell.length_b   1.000
_cell.length_c   1.000
_cell.angle_alpha   90.00
_cell.angle_beta   90.00
_cell.angle_gamma   90.00
#
_symmetry.space_group_name_H-M   'P 1'
#
loop_
_entity.id
_entity.type
_entity.pdbx_description
1 polymer ?
#
loop_
_entity_poly.entity_id
_entity_poly.type
_entity_poly.pdbx_seq_one_letter_code
_entity_poly.pdbx_strand_id
1 'polypeptide(L)'
;FSSWDTAVGMVWAVDHGANVINCSTSGCSISSVEISACAYAYNHGVTVVAAAGNSGAGAGIQYPAALPTVIAVGATNSSNNRASFSSTGRELDLVAPGQNVLTFNLSKPYYWTEARSGTSFSAPIVTGVVALMLSRNRSLTPDQIRSILSLTADDLGQPGWDTSFGDGRVDAAEAVAAAGDRTAPTVSFLSPAPGATIAGDCKILLKAADNLSVKKLELLLDGVPQLTVMERSPRNWDSKTSGELAIASLTGTLAATYHSAGATNGSTHIIEARAYDAAGNVGTQQLRLTVDNRPPTTTTAPPTTTAPPTTTPTTVRTLPPTTTTTLPSPTFVDVTSQHPYYEAIQHMWATGIIVGYEIGGNLSEFRPSESVLRAQFAKMLAGAVDLRAEENMISPFTDLGPDDPTSLYPHQYVAVAYANGIVSGLTPTTFGPWLNVARAQIISMMVRAASTLFPGALTEPPTVWSGSLGDFSPTHGANTRIAEYNGLLQGLTGFGPSWDPWGNASRGEVAQMLWNLMQRLQMK
;
A
#
# COMPACT_ATOMS: atom_id res chain seq x y z
N PHE A 1 29.81 31.29 -18.80
CA PHE A 1 29.03 31.40 -20.04
C PHE A 1 27.87 32.34 -19.78
N SER A 2 27.47 33.13 -20.76
CA SER A 2 26.19 33.84 -20.74
C SER A 2 25.06 32.87 -21.11
N SER A 3 23.81 33.18 -20.75
CA SER A 3 22.66 32.40 -21.21
C SER A 3 22.51 32.38 -22.74
N TRP A 4 23.13 33.34 -23.46
CA TRP A 4 23.20 33.31 -24.92
C TRP A 4 24.12 32.18 -25.41
N ASP A 5 25.33 32.08 -24.84
CA ASP A 5 26.29 31.01 -25.20
C ASP A 5 25.70 29.61 -24.91
N THR A 6 25.03 29.47 -23.75
CA THR A 6 24.33 28.23 -23.37
C THR A 6 23.23 27.90 -24.37
N ALA A 7 22.37 28.85 -24.71
CA ALA A 7 21.26 28.66 -25.65
C ALA A 7 21.74 28.31 -27.06
N VAL A 8 22.78 28.99 -27.57
CA VAL A 8 23.39 28.66 -28.87
C VAL A 8 24.01 27.25 -28.85
N GLY A 9 24.68 26.87 -27.76
CA GLY A 9 25.21 25.52 -27.57
C GLY A 9 24.13 24.44 -27.54
N MET A 10 22.99 24.71 -26.89
CA MET A 10 21.83 23.81 -26.87
C MET A 10 21.24 23.62 -28.28
N VAL A 11 20.94 24.71 -28.99
CA VAL A 11 20.40 24.64 -30.37
C VAL A 11 21.37 23.91 -31.30
N TRP A 12 22.67 24.25 -31.24
CA TRP A 12 23.69 23.56 -32.03
C TRP A 12 23.73 22.05 -31.75
N ALA A 13 23.62 21.63 -30.48
CA ALA A 13 23.60 20.21 -30.11
C ALA A 13 22.37 19.47 -30.67
N VAL A 14 21.19 20.11 -30.65
CA VAL A 14 19.96 19.58 -31.27
C VAL A 14 20.16 19.41 -32.78
N ASP A 15 20.60 20.46 -33.46
CA ASP A 15 20.80 20.49 -34.91
C ASP A 15 21.84 19.47 -35.40
N HIS A 16 22.80 19.09 -34.54
CA HIS A 16 23.83 18.09 -34.81
C HIS A 16 23.50 16.69 -34.23
N GLY A 17 22.25 16.45 -33.83
CA GLY A 17 21.71 15.11 -33.56
C GLY A 17 21.90 14.59 -32.13
N ALA A 18 22.14 15.45 -31.13
CA ALA A 18 22.09 15.04 -29.74
C ALA A 18 20.65 14.64 -29.34
N ASN A 19 20.48 13.49 -28.66
CA ASN A 19 19.16 13.07 -28.14
C ASN A 19 18.96 13.45 -26.65
N VAL A 20 20.04 13.78 -25.95
CA VAL A 20 20.00 14.28 -24.57
C VAL A 20 21.10 15.33 -24.35
N ILE A 21 20.81 16.36 -23.56
CA ILE A 21 21.71 17.48 -23.25
C ILE A 21 21.85 17.62 -21.72
N ASN A 22 23.09 17.56 -21.22
CA ASN A 22 23.41 17.85 -19.82
C ASN A 22 23.73 19.34 -19.61
N CYS A 23 22.99 20.00 -18.71
CA CYS A 23 23.21 21.38 -18.28
C CYS A 23 23.63 21.43 -16.81
N SER A 24 24.92 21.18 -16.54
CA SER A 24 25.52 21.32 -15.19
C SER A 24 25.72 22.77 -14.73
N THR A 25 25.24 23.76 -15.51
CA THR A 25 25.23 25.20 -15.20
C THR A 25 23.84 25.66 -14.76
N SER A 26 23.79 26.65 -13.86
CA SER A 26 22.56 27.17 -13.28
C SER A 26 22.65 28.67 -12.95
N GLY A 27 21.50 29.36 -12.94
CA GLY A 27 21.39 30.79 -12.66
C GLY A 27 20.08 31.17 -11.95
N CYS A 28 20.13 32.23 -11.15
CA CYS A 28 19.00 32.71 -10.35
C CYS A 28 18.01 33.61 -11.13
N SER A 29 18.30 33.93 -12.39
CA SER A 29 17.47 34.80 -13.23
C SER A 29 17.05 34.04 -14.49
N ILE A 30 15.77 34.10 -14.81
CA ILE A 30 15.20 33.48 -16.01
C ILE A 30 15.63 34.24 -17.28
N SER A 31 16.06 33.53 -18.31
CA SER A 31 16.45 34.09 -19.61
C SER A 31 15.49 33.63 -20.70
N SER A 32 14.89 34.56 -21.45
CA SER A 32 13.97 34.25 -22.55
C SER A 32 14.63 33.44 -23.68
N VAL A 33 15.92 33.65 -23.93
CA VAL A 33 16.71 32.91 -24.93
C VAL A 33 16.93 31.47 -24.47
N GLU A 34 17.14 31.27 -23.18
CA GLU A 34 17.37 29.96 -22.57
C GLU A 34 16.07 29.15 -22.46
N ILE A 35 14.93 29.79 -22.14
CA ILE A 35 13.59 29.21 -22.30
C ILE A 35 13.40 28.73 -23.75
N SER A 36 13.71 29.60 -24.73
CA SER A 36 13.51 29.29 -26.15
C SER A 36 14.37 28.11 -26.61
N ALA A 37 15.61 28.00 -26.15
CA ALA A 37 16.49 26.88 -26.46
C ALA A 37 16.05 25.56 -25.79
N CYS A 38 15.62 25.59 -24.52
CA CYS A 38 15.07 24.41 -23.85
C CYS A 38 13.76 23.95 -24.50
N ALA A 39 12.87 24.87 -24.89
CA ALA A 39 11.66 24.56 -25.65
C ALA A 39 11.97 24.04 -27.07
N TYR A 40 13.00 24.58 -27.74
CA TYR A 40 13.45 24.09 -29.05
C TYR A 40 13.93 22.64 -28.95
N ALA A 41 14.78 22.32 -27.97
CA ALA A 41 15.25 20.94 -27.73
C ALA A 41 14.07 19.99 -27.46
N TYR A 42 13.20 20.33 -26.51
CA TYR A 42 12.03 19.55 -26.15
C TYR A 42 11.10 19.27 -27.36
N ASN A 43 10.82 20.31 -28.18
CA ASN A 43 10.00 20.19 -29.39
C ASN A 43 10.65 19.33 -30.50
N HIS A 44 11.97 19.12 -30.47
CA HIS A 44 12.69 18.20 -31.36
C HIS A 44 12.89 16.81 -30.72
N GLY A 45 12.24 16.52 -29.59
CA GLY A 45 12.37 15.25 -28.87
C GLY A 45 13.67 15.10 -28.07
N VAL A 46 14.45 16.17 -27.93
CA VAL A 46 15.75 16.16 -27.23
C VAL A 46 15.54 16.47 -25.76
N THR A 47 15.90 15.54 -24.89
CA THR A 47 15.72 15.71 -23.43
C THR A 47 16.82 16.60 -22.86
N VAL A 48 16.46 17.67 -22.14
CA VAL A 48 17.41 18.50 -21.39
C VAL A 48 17.37 18.10 -19.92
N VAL A 49 18.53 17.81 -19.34
CA VAL A 49 18.71 17.44 -17.92
C VAL A 49 19.61 18.50 -17.27
N ALA A 50 19.19 19.10 -16.15
CA ALA A 50 19.90 20.24 -15.57
C ALA A 50 20.06 20.16 -14.05
N ALA A 51 21.12 20.79 -13.55
CA ALA A 51 21.43 20.84 -12.13
C ALA A 51 20.47 21.78 -11.37
N ALA A 52 19.80 21.27 -10.33
CA ALA A 52 18.79 22.02 -9.59
C ALA A 52 19.31 23.29 -8.88
N GLY A 53 20.61 23.37 -8.61
CA GLY A 53 21.25 24.48 -7.88
C GLY A 53 22.00 24.02 -6.63
N ASN A 54 22.86 24.89 -6.09
CA ASN A 54 23.77 24.58 -4.97
C ASN A 54 23.60 25.55 -3.78
N SER A 55 22.40 26.12 -3.62
CA SER A 55 22.11 27.17 -2.63
C SER A 55 21.39 26.68 -1.37
N GLY A 56 21.18 25.36 -1.24
CA GLY A 56 20.54 24.73 -0.08
C GLY A 56 19.01 24.74 -0.10
N ALA A 57 18.42 24.16 0.94
CA ALA A 57 16.97 24.03 1.05
C ALA A 57 16.28 25.40 1.17
N GLY A 58 15.15 25.56 0.47
CA GLY A 58 14.36 26.79 0.45
C GLY A 58 14.89 27.89 -0.49
N ALA A 59 16.05 27.68 -1.12
CA ALA A 59 16.61 28.63 -2.10
C ALA A 59 15.91 28.61 -3.47
N GLY A 60 15.04 27.63 -3.72
CA GLY A 60 14.41 27.38 -5.01
C GLY A 60 15.30 26.64 -6.00
N ILE A 61 14.66 26.06 -7.02
CA ILE A 61 15.32 25.44 -8.17
C ILE A 61 15.78 26.56 -9.12
N GLN A 62 17.00 26.44 -9.64
CA GLN A 62 17.62 27.44 -10.50
C GLN A 62 17.31 27.20 -11.99
N TYR A 63 17.40 28.23 -12.83
CA TYR A 63 17.23 28.08 -14.28
C TYR A 63 18.52 27.54 -14.92
N PRO A 64 18.44 26.69 -15.96
CA PRO A 64 17.23 26.25 -16.66
C PRO A 64 16.48 25.06 -16.02
N ALA A 65 16.97 24.48 -14.92
CA ALA A 65 16.33 23.32 -14.28
C ALA A 65 14.87 23.58 -13.87
N ALA A 66 14.54 24.79 -13.43
CA ALA A 66 13.17 25.18 -13.06
C ALA A 66 12.16 25.29 -14.23
N LEU A 67 12.53 24.93 -15.47
CA LEU A 67 11.63 24.98 -16.63
C LEU A 67 10.87 23.65 -16.80
N PRO A 68 9.54 23.66 -17.07
CA PRO A 68 8.76 22.44 -17.31
C PRO A 68 9.30 21.53 -18.44
N THR A 69 10.07 22.07 -19.38
CA THR A 69 10.70 21.33 -20.49
C THR A 69 12.04 20.67 -20.13
N VAL A 70 12.51 20.80 -18.88
CA VAL A 70 13.84 20.38 -18.40
C VAL A 70 13.70 19.46 -17.19
N ILE A 71 14.51 18.39 -17.13
CA ILE A 71 14.56 17.49 -15.98
C ILE A 71 15.50 18.07 -14.91
N ALA A 72 14.94 18.49 -13.77
CA ALA A 72 15.67 19.11 -12.67
C ALA A 72 16.26 18.07 -11.70
N VAL A 73 17.59 18.06 -11.56
CA VAL A 73 18.30 17.03 -10.77
C VAL A 73 18.94 17.62 -9.52
N GLY A 74 18.47 17.17 -8.36
CA GLY A 74 19.05 17.47 -7.04
C GLY A 74 20.12 16.45 -6.61
N ALA A 75 20.76 16.70 -5.46
CA ALA A 75 21.92 15.93 -5.01
C ALA A 75 21.68 15.17 -3.69
N THR A 76 22.08 13.89 -3.67
CA THR A 76 22.23 13.07 -2.45
C THR A 76 23.71 12.82 -2.11
N ASN A 77 23.96 12.36 -0.88
CA ASN A 77 25.23 11.77 -0.47
C ASN A 77 25.18 10.23 -0.49
N SER A 78 26.30 9.59 -0.16
CA SER A 78 26.48 8.13 -0.15
C SER A 78 25.60 7.36 0.85
N SER A 79 24.85 8.06 1.70
CA SER A 79 23.91 7.51 2.68
C SER A 79 22.46 7.90 2.34
N ASN A 80 22.17 8.15 1.06
CA ASN A 80 20.88 8.58 0.51
C ASN A 80 20.27 9.87 1.09
N ASN A 81 20.94 10.54 2.04
CA ASN A 81 20.48 11.82 2.57
C ASN A 81 20.66 12.92 1.51
N ARG A 82 19.71 13.87 1.42
CA ARG A 82 19.87 15.07 0.58
C ARG A 82 21.15 15.79 0.97
N ALA A 83 22.04 16.02 0.00
CA ALA A 83 23.27 16.75 0.21
C ALA A 83 22.93 18.20 0.60
N SER A 84 23.55 18.72 1.67
CA SER A 84 23.07 19.94 2.35
C SER A 84 22.93 21.15 1.41
N PHE A 85 23.84 21.30 0.46
CA PHE A 85 23.88 22.34 -0.57
C PHE A 85 22.81 22.19 -1.67
N SER A 86 22.17 21.05 -1.86
CA SER A 86 21.21 20.87 -2.96
C SER A 86 20.05 21.86 -2.82
N SER A 87 19.75 22.61 -3.89
CA SER A 87 18.48 23.35 -3.97
C SER A 87 17.29 22.41 -3.78
N THR A 88 16.19 22.96 -3.25
CA THR A 88 14.88 22.29 -3.10
C THR A 88 13.76 23.19 -3.62
N GLY A 89 12.64 22.60 -4.05
CA GLY A 89 11.51 23.32 -4.64
C GLY A 89 10.51 22.39 -5.33
N ARG A 90 9.42 22.95 -5.86
CA ARG A 90 8.37 22.16 -6.55
C ARG A 90 8.77 21.74 -7.96
N GLU A 91 9.76 22.42 -8.52
CA GLU A 91 10.29 22.19 -9.86
C GLU A 91 11.35 21.06 -9.88
N LEU A 92 11.60 20.38 -8.75
CA LEU A 92 12.54 19.26 -8.65
C LEU A 92 11.92 17.99 -9.26
N ASP A 93 12.60 17.36 -10.22
CA ASP A 93 12.16 16.08 -10.80
C ASP A 93 12.58 14.92 -9.91
N LEU A 94 13.90 14.77 -9.67
CA LEU A 94 14.49 13.66 -8.94
C LEU A 94 15.89 14.01 -8.42
N VAL A 95 16.51 13.11 -7.66
CA VAL A 95 17.90 13.26 -7.18
C VAL A 95 18.85 12.19 -7.72
N ALA A 96 20.14 12.50 -7.73
CA ALA A 96 21.20 11.53 -7.97
C ALA A 96 22.43 11.83 -7.08
N PRO A 97 23.34 10.87 -6.86
CA PRO A 97 24.55 11.10 -6.06
C PRO A 97 25.33 12.33 -6.53
N GLY A 98 25.48 13.32 -5.66
CA GLY A 98 26.06 14.62 -5.99
C GLY A 98 27.04 15.16 -4.95
N GLN A 99 27.25 14.46 -3.83
CA GLN A 99 28.27 14.80 -2.83
C GLN A 99 29.41 13.78 -2.86
N ASN A 100 30.65 14.27 -2.89
CA ASN A 100 31.90 13.49 -2.94
C ASN A 100 32.01 12.54 -4.15
N VAL A 101 31.40 12.91 -5.29
CA VAL A 101 31.47 12.15 -6.54
C VAL A 101 32.90 12.19 -7.09
N LEU A 102 33.51 11.01 -7.30
CA LEU A 102 34.80 10.89 -7.95
C LEU A 102 34.67 11.18 -9.44
N THR A 103 35.42 12.17 -9.93
CA THR A 103 35.38 12.62 -11.33
C THR A 103 36.78 12.93 -11.85
N PHE A 104 36.94 13.10 -13.15
CA PHE A 104 38.22 13.46 -13.75
C PHE A 104 38.57 14.94 -13.53
N ASN A 105 39.84 15.23 -13.25
CA ASN A 105 40.40 16.57 -13.25
C ASN A 105 41.73 16.59 -14.02
N LEU A 106 41.68 17.14 -15.23
CA LEU A 106 42.81 17.29 -16.14
C LEU A 106 43.91 18.26 -15.63
N SER A 107 43.61 19.07 -14.61
CA SER A 107 44.57 19.95 -13.94
C SER A 107 45.36 19.24 -12.82
N LYS A 108 45.12 17.94 -12.58
CA LYS A 108 45.82 17.11 -11.57
C LYS A 108 46.68 16.03 -12.25
N PRO A 109 47.92 16.34 -12.69
CA PRO A 109 48.69 15.48 -13.61
C PRO A 109 49.10 14.10 -13.07
N TYR A 110 49.05 13.89 -11.74
CA TYR A 110 49.43 12.61 -11.12
C TYR A 110 48.25 11.67 -10.81
N TYR A 111 47.08 12.21 -10.48
CA TYR A 111 45.93 11.41 -10.03
C TYR A 111 44.77 11.41 -11.02
N TRP A 112 44.75 12.36 -11.96
CA TRP A 112 43.74 12.57 -13.01
C TRP A 112 42.28 12.69 -12.53
N THR A 113 42.04 12.62 -11.22
CA THR A 113 40.74 12.47 -10.60
C THR A 113 40.68 13.20 -9.26
N GLU A 114 39.46 13.45 -8.78
CA GLU A 114 39.19 14.00 -7.45
C GLU A 114 37.72 13.80 -7.05
N ALA A 115 37.43 13.83 -5.76
CA ALA A 115 36.06 13.99 -5.28
C ALA A 115 35.60 15.45 -5.47
N ARG A 116 34.38 15.64 -5.97
CA ARG A 116 33.69 16.92 -6.07
C ARG A 116 32.26 16.82 -5.54
N SER A 117 31.66 17.96 -5.25
CA SER A 117 30.29 18.06 -4.73
C SER A 117 29.52 19.17 -5.45
N GLY A 118 28.25 18.91 -5.77
CA GLY A 118 27.32 19.82 -6.41
C GLY A 118 26.25 19.07 -7.23
N THR A 119 25.06 19.65 -7.39
CA THR A 119 24.01 19.14 -8.30
C THR A 119 24.48 19.06 -9.76
N SER A 120 25.50 19.84 -10.12
CA SER A 120 26.30 19.75 -11.35
C SER A 120 26.93 18.37 -11.61
N PHE A 121 27.05 17.51 -10.60
CA PHE A 121 27.53 16.12 -10.70
C PHE A 121 26.39 15.08 -10.68
N SER A 122 25.22 15.45 -10.12
CA SER A 122 23.99 14.64 -10.19
C SER A 122 23.37 14.65 -11.59
N ALA A 123 23.28 15.83 -12.22
CA ALA A 123 22.73 15.98 -13.58
C ALA A 123 23.37 15.08 -14.65
N PRO A 124 24.71 14.92 -14.74
CA PRO A 124 25.31 14.02 -15.74
C PRO A 124 25.08 12.54 -15.44
N ILE A 125 24.81 12.14 -14.20
CA ILE A 125 24.41 10.75 -13.87
C ILE A 125 23.04 10.47 -14.48
N VAL A 126 22.05 11.33 -14.23
CA VAL A 126 20.70 11.21 -14.83
C VAL A 126 20.77 11.29 -16.35
N THR A 127 21.59 12.19 -16.92
CA THR A 127 21.85 12.26 -18.37
C THR A 127 22.37 10.91 -18.91
N GLY A 128 23.28 10.26 -18.18
CA GLY A 128 23.77 8.92 -18.51
C GLY A 128 22.66 7.86 -18.51
N VAL A 129 21.76 7.88 -17.52
CA VAL A 129 20.59 6.99 -17.48
C VAL A 129 19.66 7.26 -18.66
N VAL A 130 19.36 8.51 -18.98
CA VAL A 130 18.57 8.88 -20.18
C VAL A 130 19.22 8.38 -21.48
N ALA A 131 20.54 8.48 -21.61
CA ALA A 131 21.27 7.94 -22.77
C ALA A 131 21.16 6.39 -22.85
N LEU A 132 21.18 5.69 -21.71
CA LEU A 132 20.97 4.24 -21.66
C LEU A 132 19.51 3.86 -22.00
N MET A 133 18.51 4.61 -21.51
CA MET A 133 17.10 4.44 -21.89
C MET A 133 16.91 4.60 -23.40
N LEU A 134 17.46 5.67 -23.98
CA LEU A 134 17.44 5.93 -25.43
C LEU A 134 18.22 4.89 -26.25
N SER A 135 19.18 4.17 -25.65
CA SER A 135 19.86 3.04 -26.29
C SER A 135 18.96 1.80 -26.41
N ARG A 136 18.01 1.62 -25.49
CA ARG A 136 16.98 0.58 -25.54
C ARG A 136 15.81 0.98 -26.44
N ASN A 137 15.45 2.26 -26.42
CA ASN A 137 14.34 2.79 -27.20
C ASN A 137 14.59 4.24 -27.65
N ARG A 138 15.11 4.39 -28.87
CA ARG A 138 15.37 5.69 -29.53
C ARG A 138 14.14 6.57 -29.75
N SER A 139 12.92 6.02 -29.61
CA SER A 139 11.66 6.70 -29.92
C SER A 139 10.94 7.29 -28.71
N LEU A 140 11.54 7.22 -27.51
CA LEU A 140 10.95 7.81 -26.31
C LEU A 140 10.95 9.34 -26.39
N THR A 141 9.81 9.97 -26.10
CA THR A 141 9.71 11.44 -25.97
C THR A 141 10.31 11.92 -24.64
N PRO A 142 10.65 13.22 -24.50
CA PRO A 142 11.08 13.78 -23.21
C PRO A 142 10.09 13.55 -22.06
N ASP A 143 8.78 13.55 -22.33
CA ASP A 143 7.76 13.26 -21.33
C ASP A 143 7.76 11.78 -20.91
N GLN A 144 7.90 10.86 -21.87
CA GLN A 144 8.04 9.43 -21.56
C GLN A 144 9.32 9.16 -20.76
N ILE A 145 10.43 9.82 -21.10
CA ILE A 145 11.69 9.73 -20.38
C ILE A 145 11.53 10.22 -18.93
N ARG A 146 10.92 11.40 -18.73
CA ARG A 146 10.59 11.91 -17.39
C ARG A 146 9.67 10.94 -16.63
N SER A 147 8.62 10.43 -17.29
CA SER A 147 7.65 9.53 -16.66
C SER A 147 8.26 8.19 -16.24
N ILE A 148 9.15 7.62 -17.06
CA ILE A 148 9.89 6.41 -16.68
C ILE A 148 10.78 6.72 -15.47
N LEU A 149 11.64 7.74 -15.55
CA LEU A 149 12.55 8.12 -14.46
C LEU A 149 11.82 8.37 -13.13
N SER A 150 10.62 8.97 -13.20
CA SER A 150 9.71 9.22 -12.08
C SER A 150 9.20 7.91 -11.46
N LEU A 151 8.62 7.02 -12.29
CA LEU A 151 8.01 5.76 -11.85
C LEU A 151 9.02 4.67 -11.47
N THR A 152 10.30 4.84 -11.82
CA THR A 152 11.38 3.87 -11.52
C THR A 152 12.44 4.39 -10.53
N ALA A 153 12.29 5.59 -9.97
CA ALA A 153 13.20 6.07 -8.93
C ALA A 153 13.10 5.23 -7.64
N ASP A 154 14.15 5.19 -6.83
CA ASP A 154 14.10 4.68 -5.45
C ASP A 154 13.56 5.78 -4.53
N ASP A 155 12.42 5.54 -3.88
CA ASP A 155 11.69 6.57 -3.12
C ASP A 155 12.45 6.99 -1.87
N LEU A 156 12.58 8.30 -1.62
CA LEU A 156 13.38 8.87 -0.53
C LEU A 156 12.69 10.09 0.06
N GLY A 157 12.59 10.16 1.39
CA GLY A 157 12.00 11.28 2.10
C GLY A 157 10.59 10.97 2.57
N GLN A 158 9.59 11.73 2.11
CA GLN A 158 8.18 11.35 2.26
C GLN A 158 7.76 10.39 1.13
N PRO A 159 6.82 9.45 1.34
CA PRO A 159 6.36 8.54 0.29
C PRO A 159 5.72 9.28 -0.89
N GLY A 160 6.20 9.02 -2.11
CA GLY A 160 5.84 9.77 -3.31
C GLY A 160 6.62 11.07 -3.47
N TRP A 161 6.23 11.90 -4.44
CA TRP A 161 7.01 13.10 -4.76
C TRP A 161 7.13 14.09 -3.58
N ASP A 162 8.35 14.54 -3.26
CA ASP A 162 8.60 15.62 -2.30
C ASP A 162 9.59 16.70 -2.81
N THR A 163 9.50 17.91 -2.23
CA THR A 163 10.33 19.06 -2.67
C THR A 163 11.84 18.92 -2.44
N SER A 164 12.28 17.93 -1.66
CA SER A 164 13.68 17.69 -1.26
C SER A 164 14.36 16.57 -2.05
N PHE A 165 13.58 15.58 -2.50
CA PHE A 165 14.08 14.40 -3.24
C PHE A 165 13.47 14.25 -4.65
N GLY A 166 12.43 15.02 -4.98
CA GLY A 166 11.66 14.82 -6.21
C GLY A 166 10.86 13.51 -6.10
N ASP A 167 10.82 12.74 -7.18
CA ASP A 167 10.23 11.39 -7.21
C ASP A 167 11.14 10.30 -6.58
N GLY A 168 12.31 10.68 -6.06
CA GLY A 168 13.29 9.80 -5.42
C GLY A 168 14.70 9.87 -6.04
N ARG A 169 15.58 8.93 -5.68
CA ARG A 169 16.89 8.76 -6.33
C ARG A 169 16.73 8.02 -7.65
N VAL A 170 17.37 8.49 -8.72
CA VAL A 170 17.42 7.75 -9.99
C VAL A 170 17.90 6.31 -9.79
N ASP A 171 17.12 5.34 -10.29
CA ASP A 171 17.57 3.97 -10.49
C ASP A 171 17.89 3.75 -11.98
N ALA A 172 19.09 3.24 -12.26
CA ALA A 172 19.56 3.03 -13.63
C ALA A 172 19.17 1.65 -14.20
N ALA A 173 18.87 0.66 -13.36
CA ALA A 173 18.46 -0.66 -13.79
C ALA A 173 16.98 -0.65 -14.17
N GLU A 174 16.12 -0.17 -13.27
CA GLU A 174 14.67 -0.13 -13.49
C GLU A 174 14.29 0.81 -14.64
N ALA A 175 14.87 2.01 -14.72
CA ALA A 175 14.61 2.96 -15.80
C ALA A 175 14.99 2.39 -17.19
N VAL A 176 16.10 1.65 -17.28
CA VAL A 176 16.61 1.08 -18.54
C VAL A 176 15.92 -0.25 -18.87
N ALA A 177 15.37 -0.96 -17.88
CA ALA A 177 14.46 -2.08 -18.09
C ALA A 177 13.14 -1.56 -18.70
N ALA A 178 12.45 -0.65 -18.02
CA ALA A 178 11.18 -0.05 -18.45
C ALA A 178 11.29 0.64 -19.82
N ALA A 179 12.33 1.42 -20.07
CA ALA A 179 12.55 2.04 -21.39
C ALA A 179 12.63 1.04 -22.54
N GLY A 180 13.04 -0.20 -22.26
CA GLY A 180 13.14 -1.28 -23.22
C GLY A 180 11.92 -2.22 -23.29
N ASP A 181 10.89 -2.01 -22.46
CA ASP A 181 9.72 -2.89 -22.44
C ASP A 181 8.70 -2.54 -23.53
N ARG A 182 7.94 -3.56 -23.93
CA ARG A 182 6.86 -3.58 -24.95
C ARG A 182 5.73 -4.53 -24.59
N THR A 183 5.81 -5.17 -23.42
CA THR A 183 4.79 -6.06 -22.91
C THR A 183 3.74 -5.22 -22.21
N ALA A 184 2.46 -5.50 -22.45
CA ALA A 184 1.40 -4.87 -21.68
C ALA A 184 1.15 -5.68 -20.40
N PRO A 185 0.85 -5.02 -19.27
CA PRO A 185 0.31 -5.68 -18.09
C PRO A 185 -0.87 -6.59 -18.43
N THR A 186 -1.05 -7.63 -17.63
CA THR A 186 -2.23 -8.51 -17.70
C THR A 186 -3.21 -8.16 -16.58
N VAL A 187 -4.50 -8.26 -16.87
CA VAL A 187 -5.57 -7.97 -15.90
C VAL A 187 -6.60 -9.10 -15.94
N SER A 188 -7.00 -9.62 -14.78
CA SER A 188 -8.02 -10.66 -14.66
C SER A 188 -8.96 -10.43 -13.48
N PHE A 189 -10.27 -10.50 -13.72
CA PHE A 189 -11.25 -10.44 -12.63
C PHE A 189 -11.32 -11.79 -11.93
N LEU A 190 -11.19 -11.76 -10.60
CA LEU A 190 -11.31 -12.91 -9.70
C LEU A 190 -12.75 -13.04 -9.15
N SER A 191 -13.44 -11.91 -8.99
CA SER A 191 -14.85 -11.84 -8.56
C SER A 191 -15.51 -10.57 -9.07
N PRO A 192 -16.83 -10.58 -9.37
CA PRO A 192 -17.65 -11.78 -9.60
C PRO A 192 -17.26 -12.47 -10.93
N ALA A 193 -17.81 -13.66 -11.18
CA ALA A 193 -17.57 -14.38 -12.42
C ALA A 193 -18.10 -13.62 -13.66
N PRO A 194 -17.48 -13.78 -14.85
CA PRO A 194 -17.96 -13.15 -16.08
C PRO A 194 -19.44 -13.43 -16.39
N GLY A 195 -20.23 -12.39 -16.55
CA GLY A 195 -21.67 -12.50 -16.82
C GLY A 195 -22.55 -12.74 -15.59
N ALA A 196 -22.00 -12.66 -14.37
CA ALA A 196 -22.78 -12.87 -13.14
C ALA A 196 -23.96 -11.89 -13.00
N THR A 197 -25.07 -12.42 -12.49
CA THR A 197 -26.16 -11.62 -11.93
C THR A 197 -25.82 -11.25 -10.49
N ILE A 198 -25.97 -9.98 -10.12
CA ILE A 198 -25.57 -9.41 -8.84
C ILE A 198 -26.72 -8.64 -8.19
N ALA A 199 -26.72 -8.55 -6.86
CA ALA A 199 -27.72 -7.86 -6.06
C ALA A 199 -27.05 -7.17 -4.85
N GLY A 200 -27.50 -5.97 -4.49
CA GLY A 200 -26.90 -5.18 -3.42
C GLY A 200 -25.44 -4.81 -3.69
N ASP A 201 -24.57 -4.98 -2.69
CA ASP A 201 -23.15 -4.63 -2.74
C ASP A 201 -22.31 -5.78 -3.31
N CYS A 202 -21.79 -5.61 -4.52
CA CYS A 202 -20.97 -6.60 -5.19
C CYS A 202 -19.47 -6.28 -5.01
N LYS A 203 -18.71 -7.19 -4.37
CA LYS A 203 -17.25 -7.09 -4.30
C LYS A 203 -16.61 -7.48 -5.64
N ILE A 204 -16.00 -6.49 -6.27
CA ILE A 204 -15.16 -6.63 -7.46
C ILE A 204 -13.73 -6.90 -6.99
N LEU A 205 -13.22 -8.10 -7.27
CA LEU A 205 -11.83 -8.47 -7.02
C LEU A 205 -11.16 -8.70 -8.37
N LEU A 206 -9.96 -8.15 -8.57
CA LEU A 206 -9.19 -8.37 -9.77
C LEU A 206 -7.70 -8.44 -9.46
N LYS A 207 -6.96 -9.16 -10.31
CA LYS A 207 -5.51 -9.22 -10.29
C LYS A 207 -4.94 -8.43 -11.49
N ALA A 208 -3.89 -7.66 -11.25
CA ALA A 208 -3.01 -7.13 -12.27
C ALA A 208 -1.61 -7.75 -12.11
N ALA A 209 -0.95 -8.10 -13.21
CA ALA A 209 0.40 -8.69 -13.18
C ALA A 209 1.17 -8.33 -14.45
N ASP A 210 2.46 -8.06 -14.30
CA ASP A 210 3.36 -7.58 -15.34
C ASP A 210 4.72 -8.28 -15.21
N ASN A 211 5.58 -8.22 -16.24
CA ASN A 211 6.93 -8.80 -16.20
C ASN A 211 8.00 -7.88 -15.58
N LEU A 212 7.72 -6.59 -15.40
CA LEU A 212 8.51 -5.68 -14.58
C LEU A 212 7.68 -5.18 -13.38
N SER A 213 6.72 -4.28 -13.59
CA SER A 213 5.86 -3.76 -12.52
C SER A 213 4.64 -2.99 -13.05
N VAL A 214 3.49 -3.19 -12.40
CA VAL A 214 2.28 -2.39 -12.63
C VAL A 214 2.38 -1.10 -11.81
N LYS A 215 2.44 0.05 -12.48
CA LYS A 215 2.59 1.38 -11.87
C LYS A 215 1.26 2.07 -11.56
N LYS A 216 0.22 1.79 -12.34
CA LYS A 216 -1.12 2.36 -12.18
C LYS A 216 -2.19 1.36 -12.58
N LEU A 217 -3.34 1.44 -11.91
CA LEU A 217 -4.50 0.59 -12.12
C LEU A 217 -5.79 1.44 -12.03
N GLU A 218 -6.58 1.47 -13.09
CA GLU A 218 -7.88 2.15 -13.17
C GLU A 218 -9.02 1.13 -13.19
N LEU A 219 -10.14 1.51 -12.58
CA LEU A 219 -11.45 0.86 -12.72
C LEU A 219 -12.46 1.87 -13.23
N LEU A 220 -13.14 1.52 -14.31
CA LEU A 220 -14.20 2.30 -14.96
C LEU A 220 -15.51 1.51 -14.94
N LEU A 221 -16.63 2.21 -14.81
CA LEU A 221 -17.99 1.68 -14.92
C LEU A 221 -18.66 2.36 -16.12
N ASP A 222 -19.09 1.56 -17.10
CA ASP A 222 -19.72 2.03 -18.35
C ASP A 222 -18.91 3.15 -19.07
N GLY A 223 -17.57 3.08 -18.95
CA GLY A 223 -16.63 4.06 -19.50
C GLY A 223 -16.28 5.25 -18.57
N VAL A 224 -16.93 5.37 -17.42
CA VAL A 224 -16.67 6.45 -16.44
C VAL A 224 -15.70 5.95 -15.35
N PRO A 225 -14.51 6.56 -15.14
CA PRO A 225 -13.60 6.20 -14.06
C PRO A 225 -14.27 6.27 -12.68
N GLN A 226 -14.10 5.22 -11.88
CA GLN A 226 -14.63 5.08 -10.51
C GLN A 226 -13.52 5.05 -9.45
N LEU A 227 -12.37 4.44 -9.79
CA LEU A 227 -11.23 4.29 -8.90
C LEU A 227 -9.93 4.30 -9.71
N THR A 228 -8.92 4.98 -9.20
CA THR A 228 -7.53 4.92 -9.68
C THR A 228 -6.64 4.59 -8.49
N VAL A 229 -5.73 3.64 -8.66
CA VAL A 229 -4.66 3.30 -7.71
C VAL A 229 -3.33 3.42 -8.45
N MET A 230 -2.32 3.95 -7.77
CA MET A 230 -0.98 4.12 -8.32
C MET A 230 0.04 3.65 -7.29
N GLU A 231 1.19 3.14 -7.74
CA GLU A 231 2.27 2.73 -6.84
C GLU A 231 2.80 3.93 -6.03
N ARG A 232 2.76 5.13 -6.62
CA ARG A 232 3.08 6.42 -5.99
C ARG A 232 2.14 7.51 -6.50
N SER A 233 1.92 8.55 -5.68
CA SER A 233 1.14 9.73 -6.05
C SER A 233 1.82 10.52 -7.18
N PRO A 234 1.09 10.96 -8.22
CA PRO A 234 1.67 11.71 -9.34
C PRO A 234 2.03 13.15 -8.95
N ARG A 235 3.05 13.71 -9.63
CA ARG A 235 3.47 15.10 -9.45
C ARG A 235 2.50 16.08 -10.11
N ASN A 236 1.54 16.59 -9.34
CA ASN A 236 0.55 17.56 -9.83
C ASN A 236 1.17 18.96 -10.03
N TRP A 237 1.16 19.48 -11.26
CA TRP A 237 1.47 20.87 -11.60
C TRP A 237 0.17 21.66 -11.76
N ASP A 238 0.08 22.81 -11.08
CA ASP A 238 -1.11 23.70 -10.99
C ASP A 238 -2.42 23.08 -10.46
N SER A 239 -2.61 23.12 -9.13
CA SER A 239 -3.67 23.95 -8.53
C SER A 239 -3.58 24.01 -6.99
N LYS A 240 -4.19 25.04 -6.39
CA LYS A 240 -4.45 25.09 -4.94
C LYS A 240 -5.80 24.45 -4.63
N THR A 241 -5.82 23.15 -4.36
CA THR A 241 -6.97 22.50 -3.71
C THR A 241 -6.51 21.51 -2.65
N SER A 242 -7.34 21.27 -1.64
CA SER A 242 -7.03 20.48 -0.45
C SER A 242 -7.30 18.99 -0.64
N GLY A 243 -6.31 18.15 -0.32
CA GLY A 243 -6.47 16.73 -0.02
C GLY A 243 -6.68 15.83 -1.23
N GLU A 244 -5.76 14.89 -1.45
CA GLU A 244 -5.94 13.78 -2.38
C GLU A 244 -5.30 12.51 -1.79
N LEU A 245 -5.78 11.34 -2.22
CA LEU A 245 -5.56 10.07 -1.52
C LEU A 245 -4.24 9.38 -1.94
N ALA A 246 -3.43 8.98 -0.97
CA ALA A 246 -2.52 7.85 -1.15
C ALA A 246 -3.33 6.55 -0.99
N ILE A 247 -3.20 5.62 -1.93
CA ILE A 247 -3.80 4.28 -1.86
C ILE A 247 -2.67 3.24 -1.93
N ALA A 248 -2.86 2.10 -1.27
CA ALA A 248 -1.84 1.10 -1.04
C ALA A 248 -1.16 0.56 -2.32
N SER A 249 0.08 0.10 -2.13
CA SER A 249 0.94 -0.55 -3.14
C SER A 249 0.19 -1.59 -3.98
N LEU A 250 0.53 -1.65 -5.26
CA LEU A 250 -0.03 -2.61 -6.23
C LEU A 250 0.56 -4.01 -6.03
N THR A 251 0.26 -4.64 -4.89
CA THR A 251 0.61 -6.03 -4.53
C THR A 251 -0.23 -7.07 -5.30
N GLY A 252 -0.36 -6.83 -6.61
CA GLY A 252 -1.03 -7.69 -7.57
C GLY A 252 -2.55 -7.69 -7.53
N THR A 253 -3.22 -7.42 -6.41
CA THR A 253 -4.69 -7.60 -6.27
C THR A 253 -5.39 -6.34 -5.80
N LEU A 254 -6.46 -5.93 -6.51
CA LEU A 254 -7.30 -4.79 -6.15
C LEU A 254 -8.71 -5.25 -5.76
N ALA A 255 -9.27 -4.60 -4.74
CA ALA A 255 -10.63 -4.80 -4.25
C ALA A 255 -11.45 -3.50 -4.28
N ALA A 256 -12.58 -3.52 -4.98
CA ALA A 256 -13.56 -2.44 -5.05
C ALA A 256 -14.97 -3.00 -4.78
N THR A 257 -15.93 -2.11 -4.48
CA THR A 257 -17.34 -2.47 -4.30
C THR A 257 -18.19 -1.73 -5.33
N TYR A 258 -19.02 -2.46 -6.07
CA TYR A 258 -20.08 -1.90 -6.89
C TYR A 258 -21.41 -1.98 -6.14
N HIS A 259 -21.97 -0.82 -5.80
CA HIS A 259 -23.24 -0.70 -5.10
C HIS A 259 -24.39 -0.70 -6.11
N SER A 260 -25.09 -1.82 -6.29
CA SER A 260 -26.20 -1.92 -7.26
C SER A 260 -27.53 -1.35 -6.76
N ALA A 261 -27.55 -0.71 -5.57
CA ALA A 261 -28.72 -0.08 -4.98
C ALA A 261 -29.19 1.11 -5.83
N GLY A 262 -30.35 0.97 -6.49
CA GLY A 262 -30.90 1.97 -7.40
C GLY A 262 -30.66 1.68 -8.90
N ALA A 263 -29.81 0.69 -9.23
CA ALA A 263 -29.72 0.18 -10.60
C ALA A 263 -30.98 -0.64 -10.94
N THR A 264 -31.39 -0.61 -12.22
CA THR A 264 -32.64 -1.23 -12.67
C THR A 264 -32.49 -2.74 -12.84
N ASN A 265 -33.41 -3.53 -12.29
CA ASN A 265 -33.37 -4.98 -12.42
C ASN A 265 -33.45 -5.40 -13.90
N GLY A 266 -32.48 -6.19 -14.36
CA GLY A 266 -32.26 -6.53 -15.77
C GLY A 266 -31.33 -5.57 -16.53
N SER A 267 -30.82 -4.50 -15.92
CA SER A 267 -29.75 -3.70 -16.52
C SER A 267 -28.46 -4.53 -16.57
N THR A 268 -27.61 -4.22 -17.56
CA THR A 268 -26.26 -4.79 -17.64
C THR A 268 -25.23 -3.69 -17.72
N HIS A 269 -24.21 -3.79 -16.87
CA HIS A 269 -23.13 -2.80 -16.77
C HIS A 269 -21.81 -3.44 -17.19
N ILE A 270 -20.89 -2.65 -17.71
CA ILE A 270 -19.53 -3.05 -18.05
C ILE A 270 -18.57 -2.41 -17.06
N ILE A 271 -17.87 -3.23 -16.29
CA ILE A 271 -16.69 -2.79 -15.55
C ILE A 271 -15.48 -3.03 -16.43
N GLU A 272 -14.68 -1.99 -16.65
CA GLU A 272 -13.41 -2.06 -17.37
C GLU A 272 -12.27 -1.79 -16.39
N ALA A 273 -11.23 -2.62 -16.41
CA ALA A 273 -10.03 -2.46 -15.62
C ALA A 273 -8.83 -2.27 -16.53
N ARG A 274 -8.01 -1.25 -16.24
CA ARG A 274 -6.81 -0.90 -17.03
C ARG A 274 -5.57 -0.86 -16.14
N ALA A 275 -4.57 -1.68 -16.44
CA ALA A 275 -3.27 -1.68 -15.78
C ALA A 275 -2.21 -1.05 -16.68
N TYR A 276 -1.33 -0.24 -16.11
CA TYR A 276 -0.28 0.49 -16.81
C TYR A 276 1.08 0.16 -16.19
N ASP A 277 2.11 -0.04 -17.01
CA ASP A 277 3.50 -0.19 -16.56
C ASP A 277 4.24 1.17 -16.49
N ALA A 278 5.56 1.14 -16.33
CA ALA A 278 6.39 2.36 -16.36
C ALA A 278 6.70 2.85 -17.80
N ALA A 279 6.59 1.99 -18.81
CA ALA A 279 6.86 2.32 -20.21
C ALA A 279 5.68 3.01 -20.92
N GLY A 280 4.48 2.90 -20.34
CA GLY A 280 3.21 3.36 -20.91
C GLY A 280 2.44 2.28 -21.68
N ASN A 281 2.81 1.01 -21.56
CA ASN A 281 2.03 -0.11 -22.09
C ASN A 281 0.77 -0.31 -21.23
N VAL A 282 -0.35 -0.67 -21.86
CA VAL A 282 -1.67 -0.74 -21.19
C VAL A 282 -2.33 -2.09 -21.37
N GLY A 283 -2.52 -2.81 -20.27
CA GLY A 283 -3.38 -3.98 -20.18
C GLY A 283 -4.82 -3.59 -19.90
N THR A 284 -5.78 -4.14 -20.63
CA THR A 284 -7.21 -3.86 -20.40
C THR A 284 -8.02 -5.16 -20.36
N GLN A 285 -8.92 -5.28 -19.40
CA GLN A 285 -9.90 -6.37 -19.31
C GLN A 285 -11.29 -5.81 -18.96
N GLN A 286 -12.34 -6.41 -19.52
CA GLN A 286 -13.73 -6.07 -19.20
C GLN A 286 -14.46 -7.19 -18.46
N LEU A 287 -15.43 -6.83 -17.63
CA LEU A 287 -16.35 -7.70 -16.91
C LEU A 287 -17.77 -7.17 -17.09
N ARG A 288 -18.64 -7.98 -17.72
CA ARG A 288 -20.08 -7.68 -17.81
C ARG A 288 -20.80 -8.21 -16.57
N LEU A 289 -21.62 -7.36 -15.97
CA LEU A 289 -22.51 -7.65 -14.85
C LEU A 289 -23.97 -7.51 -15.29
N THR A 290 -24.88 -8.21 -14.61
CA THR A 290 -26.34 -8.01 -14.70
C THR A 290 -26.89 -7.70 -13.32
N VAL A 291 -27.73 -6.69 -13.15
CA VAL A 291 -28.33 -6.38 -11.84
C VAL A 291 -29.67 -7.07 -11.66
N ASP A 292 -29.90 -7.70 -10.51
CA ASP A 292 -31.21 -8.18 -10.10
C ASP A 292 -31.43 -8.08 -8.59
N ASN A 293 -31.87 -6.92 -8.12
CA ASN A 293 -32.20 -6.65 -6.72
C ASN A 293 -33.56 -7.23 -6.27
N ARG A 294 -34.13 -8.21 -6.99
CA ARG A 294 -35.40 -8.86 -6.58
C ARG A 294 -35.18 -9.84 -5.42
N PRO A 295 -36.09 -9.91 -4.43
CA PRO A 295 -36.06 -10.96 -3.41
C PRO A 295 -36.15 -12.36 -4.04
N PRO A 296 -35.45 -13.38 -3.50
CA PRO A 296 -35.51 -14.75 -4.03
C PRO A 296 -36.94 -15.30 -4.05
N THR A 297 -37.40 -15.79 -5.20
CA THR A 297 -38.75 -16.34 -5.37
C THR A 297 -38.88 -17.72 -4.73
N THR A 298 -39.52 -17.79 -3.56
CA THR A 298 -39.83 -19.04 -2.86
C THR A 298 -40.89 -19.86 -3.60
N THR A 299 -40.45 -20.83 -4.39
CA THR A 299 -41.34 -21.76 -5.11
C THR A 299 -41.74 -22.91 -4.19
N THR A 300 -42.93 -22.83 -3.58
CA THR A 300 -43.50 -23.91 -2.77
C THR A 300 -44.11 -25.02 -3.65
N ALA A 301 -43.60 -26.24 -3.52
CA ALA A 301 -44.17 -27.42 -4.16
C ALA A 301 -45.40 -27.97 -3.40
N PRO A 302 -46.39 -28.60 -4.06
CA PRO A 302 -47.56 -29.16 -3.39
C PRO A 302 -47.26 -30.44 -2.57
N PRO A 303 -48.03 -30.73 -1.50
CA PRO A 303 -47.81 -31.89 -0.63
C PRO A 303 -48.45 -33.19 -1.15
N THR A 304 -47.90 -34.33 -0.73
CA THR A 304 -48.45 -35.68 -0.98
C THR A 304 -48.64 -36.44 0.34
N THR A 305 -49.66 -37.31 0.45
CA THR A 305 -49.90 -38.22 1.58
C THR A 305 -49.28 -39.61 1.32
N THR A 306 -49.07 -40.55 2.25
CA THR A 306 -49.48 -40.79 3.66
C THR A 306 -48.35 -41.66 4.31
N ALA A 307 -48.27 -42.13 5.57
CA ALA A 307 -49.15 -42.21 6.76
C ALA A 307 -48.30 -42.32 8.07
N PRO A 308 -48.91 -42.19 9.27
CA PRO A 308 -48.20 -42.19 10.58
C PRO A 308 -48.46 -43.50 11.39
N PRO A 309 -48.09 -43.66 12.69
CA PRO A 309 -47.24 -42.82 13.58
C PRO A 309 -46.17 -43.57 14.42
N THR A 310 -45.09 -42.88 14.85
CA THR A 310 -44.51 -43.07 16.21
C THR A 310 -43.75 -41.83 16.74
N THR A 311 -44.15 -41.35 17.92
CA THR A 311 -43.40 -40.57 18.95
C THR A 311 -42.32 -39.53 18.59
N THR A 312 -42.64 -38.25 18.86
CA THR A 312 -41.74 -37.14 19.30
C THR A 312 -41.12 -37.40 20.70
N PRO A 313 -40.19 -36.57 21.28
CA PRO A 313 -39.75 -35.19 20.95
C PRO A 313 -38.25 -35.11 20.50
N THR A 314 -37.62 -33.98 20.15
CA THR A 314 -37.79 -32.55 20.54
C THR A 314 -37.39 -31.60 19.40
N THR A 315 -37.87 -30.35 19.44
CA THR A 315 -37.65 -29.30 18.42
C THR A 315 -36.20 -28.77 18.35
N VAL A 316 -35.61 -28.75 17.15
CA VAL A 316 -34.45 -27.88 16.82
C VAL A 316 -34.74 -27.18 15.49
N ARG A 317 -34.52 -25.86 15.43
CA ARG A 317 -34.75 -25.03 14.24
C ARG A 317 -33.50 -25.03 13.36
N THR A 318 -33.47 -25.87 12.33
CA THR A 318 -32.46 -25.79 11.27
C THR A 318 -32.68 -24.56 10.40
N LEU A 319 -31.59 -23.89 10.02
CA LEU A 319 -31.58 -22.83 9.01
C LEU A 319 -31.39 -23.44 7.62
N PRO A 320 -31.90 -22.80 6.54
CA PRO A 320 -31.60 -23.23 5.18
C PRO A 320 -30.10 -23.07 4.87
N PRO A 321 -29.54 -23.86 3.93
CA PRO A 321 -28.11 -23.86 3.66
C PRO A 321 -27.66 -22.56 2.98
N THR A 322 -26.65 -21.92 3.56
CA THR A 322 -25.90 -20.82 2.94
C THR A 322 -25.23 -21.33 1.66
N THR A 323 -25.36 -20.61 0.54
CA THR A 323 -24.63 -20.95 -0.69
C THR A 323 -23.14 -20.66 -0.51
N THR A 324 -22.36 -21.71 -0.33
CA THR A 324 -20.91 -21.64 -0.11
C THR A 324 -20.17 -21.18 -1.37
N THR A 325 -19.84 -19.89 -1.46
CA THR A 325 -18.79 -19.42 -2.37
C THR A 325 -17.46 -19.98 -1.87
N THR A 326 -16.91 -20.97 -2.56
CA THR A 326 -15.67 -21.64 -2.13
C THR A 326 -14.47 -20.70 -2.28
N LEU A 327 -14.06 -20.10 -1.16
CA LEU A 327 -12.72 -19.55 -0.97
C LEU A 327 -11.66 -20.63 -1.34
N PRO A 328 -10.49 -20.24 -1.89
CA PRO A 328 -9.42 -21.19 -2.19
C PRO A 328 -9.00 -21.96 -0.93
N SER A 329 -8.82 -23.28 -1.10
CA SER A 329 -8.46 -24.21 -0.02
C SER A 329 -6.93 -24.42 0.02
N PRO A 330 -6.34 -24.61 1.21
CA PRO A 330 -6.08 -23.54 2.16
C PRO A 330 -4.58 -23.19 2.21
N THR A 331 -4.21 -21.98 2.61
CA THR A 331 -2.79 -21.62 2.80
C THR A 331 -2.17 -22.26 4.07
N PHE A 332 -2.99 -22.84 4.94
CA PHE A 332 -2.54 -23.57 6.14
C PHE A 332 -3.12 -24.97 6.17
N VAL A 333 -2.25 -25.99 6.25
CA VAL A 333 -2.64 -27.41 6.08
C VAL A 333 -3.52 -27.95 7.21
N ASP A 334 -3.47 -27.31 8.38
CA ASP A 334 -4.19 -27.67 9.59
C ASP A 334 -5.51 -26.92 9.79
N VAL A 335 -5.85 -25.98 8.91
CA VAL A 335 -7.10 -25.18 8.97
C VAL A 335 -7.99 -25.51 7.77
N THR A 336 -8.74 -26.61 7.88
CA THR A 336 -9.71 -27.02 6.85
C THR A 336 -10.94 -26.10 6.81
N SER A 337 -11.69 -26.12 5.71
CA SER A 337 -12.93 -25.34 5.54
C SER A 337 -14.08 -25.72 6.50
N GLN A 338 -13.90 -26.75 7.33
CA GLN A 338 -14.85 -27.15 8.38
C GLN A 338 -14.44 -26.64 9.77
N HIS A 339 -13.28 -25.97 9.89
CA HIS A 339 -12.82 -25.38 11.15
C HIS A 339 -13.66 -24.12 11.48
N PRO A 340 -14.17 -23.94 12.72
CA PRO A 340 -15.12 -22.87 13.04
C PRO A 340 -14.59 -21.45 12.81
N TYR A 341 -13.27 -21.27 12.80
CA TYR A 341 -12.60 -19.99 12.56
C TYR A 341 -11.95 -19.89 11.16
N TYR A 342 -12.32 -20.77 10.21
CA TYR A 342 -11.70 -20.83 8.88
C TYR A 342 -11.70 -19.47 8.16
N GLU A 343 -12.86 -18.84 8.05
CA GLU A 343 -13.01 -17.56 7.31
C GLU A 343 -12.15 -16.44 7.91
N ALA A 344 -12.15 -16.32 9.25
CA ALA A 344 -11.32 -15.36 9.98
C ALA A 344 -9.82 -15.57 9.72
N ILE A 345 -9.36 -16.83 9.77
CA ILE A 345 -7.95 -17.19 9.56
C ILE A 345 -7.56 -16.93 8.09
N GLN A 346 -8.39 -17.31 7.12
CA GLN A 346 -8.12 -17.01 5.71
C GLN A 346 -8.08 -15.49 5.44
N HIS A 347 -9.00 -14.72 6.04
CA HIS A 347 -9.04 -13.26 5.85
C HIS A 347 -7.82 -12.55 6.46
N MET A 348 -7.43 -12.90 7.70
CA MET A 348 -6.24 -12.31 8.35
C MET A 348 -4.92 -12.74 7.69
N TRP A 349 -4.89 -13.89 7.02
CA TRP A 349 -3.75 -14.27 6.18
C TRP A 349 -3.73 -13.48 4.86
N ALA A 350 -4.88 -13.35 4.19
CA ALA A 350 -4.99 -12.63 2.93
C ALA A 350 -4.63 -11.14 3.05
N THR A 351 -4.85 -10.53 4.23
CA THR A 351 -4.40 -9.16 4.56
C THR A 351 -2.98 -9.09 5.16
N GLY A 352 -2.24 -10.20 5.21
CA GLY A 352 -0.84 -10.24 5.66
C GLY A 352 -0.61 -10.12 7.17
N ILE A 353 -1.68 -10.05 7.98
CA ILE A 353 -1.58 -9.86 9.44
C ILE A 353 -1.00 -11.12 10.12
N ILE A 354 -1.28 -12.30 9.57
CA ILE A 354 -0.70 -13.58 10.00
C ILE A 354 0.01 -14.30 8.84
N VAL A 355 1.10 -15.01 9.15
CA VAL A 355 1.93 -15.73 8.16
C VAL A 355 2.15 -17.22 8.49
N GLY A 356 1.59 -17.72 9.60
CA GLY A 356 1.71 -19.11 10.03
C GLY A 356 3.11 -19.52 10.48
N TYR A 357 3.38 -20.82 10.39
CA TYR A 357 4.68 -21.46 10.62
C TYR A 357 4.99 -22.37 9.42
N GLU A 358 6.10 -22.14 8.71
CA GLU A 358 6.52 -23.03 7.63
C GLU A 358 6.89 -24.42 8.18
N ILE A 359 6.42 -25.48 7.51
CA ILE A 359 6.76 -26.89 7.80
C ILE A 359 7.54 -27.56 6.66
N GLY A 360 7.99 -26.77 5.68
CA GLY A 360 8.71 -27.22 4.49
C GLY A 360 7.79 -27.59 3.32
N GLY A 361 8.37 -27.79 2.14
CA GLY A 361 7.62 -28.16 0.93
C GLY A 361 6.61 -27.10 0.44
N ASN A 362 6.84 -25.83 0.76
CA ASN A 362 5.92 -24.70 0.57
C ASN A 362 4.57 -24.86 1.32
N LEU A 363 4.56 -25.62 2.42
CA LEU A 363 3.42 -25.79 3.31
C LEU A 363 3.66 -25.06 4.63
N SER A 364 2.58 -24.53 5.21
CA SER A 364 2.58 -23.87 6.51
C SER A 364 1.42 -24.35 7.39
N GLU A 365 1.58 -24.22 8.70
CA GLU A 365 0.56 -24.44 9.72
C GLU A 365 0.14 -23.11 10.37
N PHE A 366 -1.13 -22.96 10.72
CA PHE A 366 -1.58 -21.86 11.56
C PHE A 366 -1.51 -22.18 13.05
N ARG A 367 -1.75 -23.45 13.43
CA ARG A 367 -1.91 -23.97 14.79
C ARG A 367 -3.05 -23.27 15.54
N PRO A 368 -4.33 -23.43 15.12
CA PRO A 368 -5.46 -22.66 15.64
C PRO A 368 -5.71 -22.86 17.15
N SER A 369 -5.42 -24.05 17.68
CA SER A 369 -5.62 -24.39 19.10
C SER A 369 -4.53 -23.85 20.04
N GLU A 370 -3.37 -23.47 19.51
CA GLU A 370 -2.23 -23.01 20.33
C GLU A 370 -2.50 -21.61 20.92
N SER A 371 -1.91 -21.33 22.08
CA SER A 371 -2.08 -20.05 22.76
C SER A 371 -1.34 -18.90 22.05
N VAL A 372 -1.88 -17.68 22.10
CA VAL A 372 -1.21 -16.48 21.57
C VAL A 372 -0.33 -15.83 22.64
N LEU A 373 0.90 -15.45 22.27
CA LEU A 373 1.84 -14.71 23.12
C LEU A 373 1.58 -13.18 23.08
N ARG A 374 1.89 -12.44 24.14
CA ARG A 374 1.66 -10.96 24.21
C ARG A 374 2.24 -10.20 23.03
N ALA A 375 3.46 -10.53 22.58
CA ALA A 375 4.08 -9.88 21.42
C ALA A 375 3.40 -10.28 20.09
N GLN A 376 3.04 -11.56 19.92
CA GLN A 376 2.30 -12.02 18.73
C GLN A 376 0.97 -11.28 18.59
N PHE A 377 0.23 -11.15 19.71
CA PHE A 377 -1.02 -10.40 19.72
C PHE A 377 -0.81 -8.90 19.45
N ALA A 378 0.24 -8.28 19.99
CA ALA A 378 0.53 -6.87 19.69
C ALA A 378 0.74 -6.64 18.18
N LYS A 379 1.49 -7.52 17.50
CA LYS A 379 1.62 -7.50 16.04
C LYS A 379 0.28 -7.71 15.33
N MET A 380 -0.49 -8.74 15.72
CA MET A 380 -1.77 -9.06 15.07
C MET A 380 -2.81 -7.94 15.26
N LEU A 381 -2.87 -7.33 16.44
CA LEU A 381 -3.73 -6.19 16.73
C LEU A 381 -3.30 -4.97 15.91
N ALA A 382 -2.01 -4.62 15.90
CA ALA A 382 -1.49 -3.50 15.11
C ALA A 382 -1.85 -3.63 13.62
N GLY A 383 -1.67 -4.81 13.02
CA GLY A 383 -2.11 -5.08 11.64
C GLY A 383 -3.62 -4.98 11.45
N ALA A 384 -4.42 -5.48 12.40
CA ALA A 384 -5.88 -5.40 12.34
C ALA A 384 -6.47 -3.97 12.52
N VAL A 385 -5.64 -3.00 12.94
CA VAL A 385 -5.99 -1.57 13.00
C VAL A 385 -5.12 -0.69 12.08
N ASP A 386 -4.40 -1.29 11.13
CA ASP A 386 -3.51 -0.63 10.16
C ASP A 386 -2.46 0.32 10.77
N LEU A 387 -1.93 -0.05 11.95
CA LEU A 387 -0.79 0.64 12.56
C LEU A 387 0.52 0.10 12.00
N ARG A 388 1.10 0.84 11.05
CA ARG A 388 2.45 0.60 10.51
C ARG A 388 3.51 0.82 11.60
N ALA A 389 4.34 -0.20 11.83
CA ALA A 389 5.56 -0.09 12.63
C ALA A 389 6.73 0.43 11.79
N GLU A 390 7.63 1.19 12.40
CA GLU A 390 8.86 1.72 11.77
C GLU A 390 10.10 1.38 12.61
N GLU A 391 11.26 1.23 11.96
CA GLU A 391 12.55 0.87 12.58
C GLU A 391 12.99 1.87 13.68
N ASN A 392 12.55 3.13 13.56
CA ASN A 392 12.86 4.20 14.51
C ASN A 392 12.08 4.13 15.84
N MET A 393 11.11 3.21 15.99
CA MET A 393 10.17 3.21 17.11
C MET A 393 10.73 2.52 18.35
N ILE A 394 11.14 3.33 19.34
CA ILE A 394 11.71 2.85 20.59
C ILE A 394 10.61 2.39 21.56
N SER A 395 10.72 1.15 22.03
CA SER A 395 9.87 0.59 23.09
C SER A 395 10.40 0.95 24.50
N PRO A 396 9.55 1.24 25.49
CA PRO A 396 9.98 1.44 26.88
C PRO A 396 10.30 0.13 27.62
N PHE A 397 10.03 -1.03 27.00
CA PHE A 397 10.10 -2.33 27.64
C PHE A 397 11.44 -3.03 27.38
N THR A 398 12.15 -3.38 28.44
CA THR A 398 13.53 -3.89 28.38
C THR A 398 13.62 -5.41 28.27
N ASP A 399 12.49 -6.11 28.15
CA ASP A 399 12.36 -7.58 28.15
C ASP A 399 11.98 -8.16 26.78
N LEU A 400 12.01 -7.35 25.71
CA LEU A 400 11.63 -7.75 24.35
C LEU A 400 12.66 -8.65 23.65
N GLY A 401 13.92 -8.59 24.08
CA GLY A 401 15.03 -9.38 23.52
C GLY A 401 16.17 -8.47 23.01
N PRO A 402 17.09 -9.03 22.21
CA PRO A 402 17.93 -8.24 21.31
C PRO A 402 17.07 -7.65 20.19
N ASP A 403 17.35 -6.40 19.80
CA ASP A 403 16.78 -5.80 18.60
C ASP A 403 17.40 -6.44 17.34
N ASP A 404 16.61 -6.63 16.30
CA ASP A 404 17.06 -7.19 15.01
C ASP A 404 16.77 -6.16 13.90
N PRO A 405 17.80 -5.51 13.32
CA PRO A 405 17.62 -4.48 12.30
C PRO A 405 17.13 -5.02 10.94
N THR A 406 16.78 -6.31 10.87
CA THR A 406 16.10 -6.95 9.74
C THR A 406 14.66 -7.42 10.08
N SER A 407 14.20 -7.24 11.32
CA SER A 407 12.88 -7.67 11.80
C SER A 407 12.25 -6.70 12.79
N LEU A 408 11.21 -5.98 12.34
CA LEU A 408 10.35 -5.10 13.15
C LEU A 408 9.61 -5.80 14.32
N TYR A 409 9.82 -7.10 14.51
CA TYR A 409 9.18 -7.94 15.52
C TYR A 409 10.21 -8.52 16.49
N PRO A 410 9.99 -8.45 17.82
CA PRO A 410 8.80 -7.89 18.48
C PRO A 410 8.88 -6.39 18.77
N HIS A 411 10.06 -5.75 18.64
CA HIS A 411 10.35 -4.44 19.22
C HIS A 411 9.43 -3.33 18.72
N GLN A 412 9.41 -3.09 17.41
CA GLN A 412 8.74 -1.96 16.78
C GLN A 412 7.22 -2.16 16.74
N TYR A 413 6.75 -3.41 16.59
CA TYR A 413 5.32 -3.74 16.77
C TYR A 413 4.81 -3.51 18.20
N VAL A 414 5.61 -3.76 19.24
CA VAL A 414 5.23 -3.41 20.62
C VAL A 414 5.36 -1.90 20.84
N ALA A 415 6.36 -1.24 20.25
CA ALA A 415 6.53 0.21 20.35
C ALA A 415 5.38 1.00 19.71
N VAL A 416 4.97 0.70 18.46
CA VAL A 416 3.84 1.38 17.81
C VAL A 416 2.53 1.19 18.59
N ALA A 417 2.30 -0.03 19.09
CA ALA A 417 1.10 -0.36 19.83
C ALA A 417 1.09 0.27 21.24
N TYR A 418 2.26 0.52 21.85
CA TYR A 418 2.37 1.25 23.11
C TYR A 418 2.25 2.77 22.92
N ALA A 419 2.90 3.33 21.90
CA ALA A 419 2.85 4.75 21.57
C ALA A 419 1.41 5.23 21.26
N ASN A 420 0.62 4.38 20.61
CA ASN A 420 -0.81 4.60 20.38
C ASN A 420 -1.70 4.22 21.59
N GLY A 421 -1.12 3.85 22.74
CA GLY A 421 -1.82 3.49 23.98
C GLY A 421 -2.60 2.18 23.95
N ILE A 422 -2.64 1.46 22.83
CA ILE A 422 -3.52 0.30 22.63
C ILE A 422 -3.05 -0.97 23.36
N VAL A 423 -1.75 -1.07 23.67
CA VAL A 423 -1.21 -2.08 24.61
C VAL A 423 -0.56 -1.43 25.83
N SER A 424 -0.35 -2.24 26.87
CA SER A 424 0.33 -1.82 28.11
C SER A 424 1.18 -2.96 28.65
N GLY A 425 2.28 -2.61 29.33
CA GLY A 425 3.14 -3.57 30.01
C GLY A 425 2.50 -4.18 31.25
N LEU A 426 3.21 -5.14 31.85
CA LEU A 426 2.97 -5.69 33.18
C LEU A 426 3.55 -4.76 34.27
N THR A 427 4.62 -4.05 33.91
CA THR A 427 5.22 -2.95 34.68
C THR A 427 5.50 -1.78 33.71
N PRO A 428 5.98 -0.61 34.17
CA PRO A 428 6.42 0.47 33.28
C PRO A 428 7.54 0.09 32.30
N THR A 429 8.33 -0.96 32.58
CA THR A 429 9.51 -1.38 31.78
C THR A 429 9.51 -2.87 31.42
N THR A 430 8.43 -3.61 31.66
CA THR A 430 8.31 -5.05 31.39
C THR A 430 7.01 -5.33 30.63
N PHE A 431 7.09 -5.90 29.43
CA PHE A 431 5.93 -6.22 28.60
C PHE A 431 5.40 -7.65 28.77
N GLY A 432 6.30 -8.61 29.08
CA GLY A 432 6.04 -10.04 29.09
C GLY A 432 5.79 -10.64 27.70
N PRO A 433 6.62 -10.35 26.67
CA PRO A 433 6.34 -10.69 25.27
C PRO A 433 6.05 -12.17 25.02
N TRP A 434 6.71 -13.04 25.79
CA TRP A 434 6.68 -14.50 25.67
C TRP A 434 5.67 -15.16 26.63
N LEU A 435 4.80 -14.39 27.29
CA LEU A 435 3.70 -14.92 28.09
C LEU A 435 2.43 -15.06 27.23
N ASN A 436 1.64 -16.10 27.50
CA ASN A 436 0.31 -16.26 26.93
C ASN A 436 -0.64 -15.13 27.37
N VAL A 437 -1.60 -14.77 26.50
CA VAL A 437 -2.61 -13.74 26.80
C VAL A 437 -3.94 -14.37 27.19
N ALA A 438 -4.51 -13.94 28.31
CA ALA A 438 -5.88 -14.31 28.70
C ALA A 438 -6.92 -13.64 27.78
N ARG A 439 -8.04 -14.32 27.50
CA ARG A 439 -9.15 -13.79 26.67
C ARG A 439 -9.61 -12.40 27.11
N ALA A 440 -9.83 -12.20 28.41
CA ALA A 440 -10.17 -10.92 29.04
C ALA A 440 -9.20 -9.77 28.69
N GLN A 441 -7.91 -10.08 28.56
CA GLN A 441 -6.86 -9.12 28.23
C GLN A 441 -6.86 -8.80 26.73
N ILE A 442 -6.95 -9.80 25.86
CA ILE A 442 -7.15 -9.64 24.40
C ILE A 442 -8.30 -8.67 24.13
N ILE A 443 -9.47 -8.96 24.70
CA ILE A 443 -10.70 -8.17 24.50
C ILE A 443 -10.53 -6.73 24.99
N SER A 444 -9.88 -6.53 26.15
CA SER A 444 -9.64 -5.19 26.69
C SER A 444 -8.61 -4.37 25.91
N MET A 445 -7.67 -5.04 25.22
CA MET A 445 -6.72 -4.39 24.31
C MET A 445 -7.39 -4.04 22.96
N MET A 446 -8.28 -4.90 22.45
CA MET A 446 -9.10 -4.60 21.26
C MET A 446 -10.06 -3.43 21.48
N VAL A 447 -10.82 -3.42 22.58
CA VAL A 447 -11.77 -2.33 22.89
C VAL A 447 -11.04 -1.01 23.14
N ARG A 448 -9.84 -1.07 23.75
CA ARG A 448 -8.95 0.10 23.86
C ARG A 448 -8.49 0.57 22.49
N ALA A 449 -8.02 -0.33 21.61
CA ALA A 449 -7.59 0.02 20.26
C ALA A 449 -8.71 0.71 19.46
N ALA A 450 -9.90 0.12 19.44
CA ALA A 450 -11.07 0.68 18.78
C ALA A 450 -11.44 2.06 19.35
N SER A 451 -11.56 2.19 20.67
CA SER A 451 -12.00 3.44 21.31
C SER A 451 -10.95 4.57 21.25
N THR A 452 -9.66 4.24 21.19
CA THR A 452 -8.57 5.22 21.09
C THR A 452 -8.32 5.67 19.65
N LEU A 453 -8.29 4.74 18.68
CA LEU A 453 -7.95 5.03 17.28
C LEU A 453 -9.18 5.41 16.43
N PHE A 454 -10.36 4.86 16.77
CA PHE A 454 -11.61 5.09 16.04
C PHE A 454 -12.74 5.55 16.99
N PRO A 455 -12.64 6.75 17.61
CA PRO A 455 -13.62 7.22 18.58
C PRO A 455 -15.07 7.17 18.04
N GLY A 456 -15.94 6.47 18.77
CA GLY A 456 -17.34 6.25 18.39
C GLY A 456 -17.61 5.02 17.53
N ALA A 457 -16.59 4.28 17.08
CA ALA A 457 -16.77 3.03 16.33
C ALA A 457 -17.31 1.87 17.20
N LEU A 458 -17.13 1.93 18.52
CA LEU A 458 -17.83 1.08 19.48
C LEU A 458 -18.92 1.86 20.21
N THR A 459 -20.09 1.27 20.34
CA THR A 459 -21.25 1.81 21.06
C THR A 459 -21.27 1.27 22.49
N GLU A 460 -21.39 2.14 23.48
CA GLU A 460 -21.51 1.72 24.89
C GLU A 460 -22.83 0.96 25.12
N PRO A 461 -22.82 -0.24 25.74
CA PRO A 461 -24.05 -1.00 25.98
C PRO A 461 -24.95 -0.28 27.00
N PRO A 462 -26.28 -0.22 26.77
CA PRO A 462 -27.23 0.32 27.76
C PRO A 462 -27.06 -0.32 29.14
N THR A 463 -27.33 0.44 30.20
CA THR A 463 -27.19 -0.04 31.61
C THR A 463 -28.09 -1.23 31.94
N VAL A 464 -29.20 -1.40 31.21
CA VAL A 464 -30.10 -2.56 31.31
C VAL A 464 -29.61 -3.80 30.54
N TRP A 465 -28.52 -3.69 29.77
CA TRP A 465 -27.97 -4.79 28.98
C TRP A 465 -26.80 -5.47 29.70
N SER A 466 -26.96 -6.77 29.96
CA SER A 466 -25.96 -7.66 30.53
C SER A 466 -25.32 -8.52 29.44
N GLY A 467 -23.98 -8.61 29.44
CA GLY A 467 -23.25 -9.55 28.58
C GLY A 467 -23.29 -10.97 29.10
N SER A 468 -23.04 -11.94 28.23
CA SER A 468 -23.19 -13.39 28.48
C SER A 468 -22.27 -13.94 29.57
N LEU A 469 -21.18 -13.22 29.94
CA LEU A 469 -20.27 -13.61 31.02
C LEU A 469 -20.58 -12.94 32.38
N GLY A 470 -21.50 -11.96 32.41
CA GLY A 470 -21.73 -11.10 33.58
C GLY A 470 -20.51 -10.27 33.99
N ASP A 471 -20.57 -9.68 35.18
CA ASP A 471 -19.54 -8.76 35.70
C ASP A 471 -18.43 -9.51 36.46
N PHE A 472 -17.59 -10.26 35.73
CA PHE A 472 -16.47 -11.01 36.30
C PHE A 472 -15.25 -10.14 36.69
N SER A 473 -15.23 -8.86 36.30
CA SER A 473 -14.16 -7.90 36.59
C SER A 473 -14.61 -6.46 36.30
N PRO A 474 -14.31 -5.46 37.14
CA PRO A 474 -14.68 -4.07 36.88
C PRO A 474 -14.12 -3.54 35.55
N THR A 475 -12.87 -3.85 35.23
CA THR A 475 -12.22 -3.40 33.98
C THR A 475 -12.48 -4.38 32.84
N HIS A 476 -12.24 -5.68 33.04
CA HIS A 476 -12.30 -6.63 31.94
C HIS A 476 -13.74 -7.06 31.60
N GLY A 477 -14.65 -7.09 32.57
CA GLY A 477 -16.07 -7.33 32.36
C GLY A 477 -16.74 -6.19 31.60
N ALA A 478 -16.45 -4.93 31.95
CA ALA A 478 -16.92 -3.76 31.20
C ALA A 478 -16.45 -3.79 29.73
N ASN A 479 -15.16 -4.02 29.47
CA ASN A 479 -14.65 -4.18 28.11
C ASN A 479 -15.29 -5.37 27.38
N THR A 480 -15.56 -6.48 28.08
CA THR A 480 -16.23 -7.66 27.48
C THR A 480 -17.68 -7.34 27.11
N ARG A 481 -18.42 -6.61 27.96
CA ARG A 481 -19.77 -6.12 27.65
C ARG A 481 -19.76 -5.23 26.40
N ILE A 482 -18.83 -4.29 26.29
CA ILE A 482 -18.67 -3.42 25.10
C ILE A 482 -18.37 -4.26 23.86
N ALA A 483 -17.41 -5.19 23.94
CA ALA A 483 -17.01 -6.04 22.82
C ALA A 483 -18.16 -6.94 22.32
N GLU A 484 -18.87 -7.60 23.24
CA GLU A 484 -19.99 -8.48 22.93
C GLU A 484 -21.16 -7.71 22.29
N TYR A 485 -21.55 -6.56 22.86
CA TYR A 485 -22.61 -5.70 22.32
C TYR A 485 -22.30 -5.19 20.91
N ASN A 486 -21.03 -4.93 20.60
CA ASN A 486 -20.56 -4.52 19.28
C ASN A 486 -20.23 -5.69 18.33
N GLY A 487 -20.58 -6.93 18.72
CA GLY A 487 -20.42 -8.12 17.90
C GLY A 487 -19.00 -8.69 17.82
N LEU A 488 -18.02 -8.12 18.54
CA LEU A 488 -16.61 -8.52 18.46
C LEU A 488 -16.36 -9.97 18.91
N LEU A 489 -17.28 -10.55 19.69
CA LEU A 489 -17.20 -11.91 20.23
C LEU A 489 -18.09 -12.93 19.48
N GLN A 490 -18.72 -12.53 18.36
CA GLN A 490 -19.54 -13.43 17.55
C GLN A 490 -18.69 -14.53 16.89
N GLY A 491 -19.29 -15.71 16.68
CA GLY A 491 -18.62 -16.89 16.13
C GLY A 491 -17.71 -17.65 17.10
N LEU A 492 -17.42 -17.11 18.30
CA LEU A 492 -16.57 -17.80 19.29
C LEU A 492 -17.21 -19.11 19.78
N THR A 493 -16.50 -20.21 19.58
CA THR A 493 -16.95 -21.57 19.92
C THR A 493 -17.06 -21.71 21.44
N GLY A 494 -18.26 -22.01 21.92
CA GLY A 494 -18.53 -22.19 23.35
C GLY A 494 -18.62 -20.89 24.17
N PHE A 495 -18.66 -19.71 23.53
CA PHE A 495 -18.89 -18.44 24.23
C PHE A 495 -20.28 -18.41 24.88
N GLY A 496 -20.33 -17.98 26.14
CA GLY A 496 -21.51 -18.03 27.01
C GLY A 496 -21.12 -18.11 28.49
N PRO A 497 -22.08 -18.27 29.43
CA PRO A 497 -21.84 -18.17 30.88
C PRO A 497 -20.79 -19.15 31.47
N SER A 498 -20.39 -20.19 30.74
CA SER A 498 -19.36 -21.17 31.12
C SER A 498 -18.01 -20.96 30.41
N TRP A 499 -17.87 -19.93 29.58
CA TRP A 499 -16.63 -19.63 28.86
C TRP A 499 -15.66 -18.88 29.76
N ASP A 500 -14.52 -19.52 30.08
CA ASP A 500 -13.51 -18.95 30.97
C ASP A 500 -12.79 -17.75 30.31
N PRO A 501 -12.95 -16.52 30.83
CA PRO A 501 -12.31 -15.32 30.29
C PRO A 501 -10.85 -15.17 30.76
N TRP A 502 -10.40 -15.93 31.75
CA TRP A 502 -9.03 -15.88 32.28
C TRP A 502 -8.12 -16.92 31.65
N GLY A 503 -8.67 -17.98 31.08
CA GLY A 503 -7.96 -18.92 30.22
C GLY A 503 -7.29 -18.24 29.02
N ASN A 504 -6.17 -18.82 28.58
CA ASN A 504 -5.42 -18.35 27.42
C ASN A 504 -6.31 -18.32 26.17
N ALA A 505 -6.20 -17.26 25.37
CA ALA A 505 -6.87 -17.20 24.08
C ALA A 505 -6.09 -18.03 23.05
N SER A 506 -6.78 -18.95 22.38
CA SER A 506 -6.23 -19.70 21.26
C SER A 506 -6.08 -18.82 20.01
N ARG A 507 -5.14 -19.16 19.13
CA ARG A 507 -4.88 -18.44 17.87
C ARG A 507 -6.11 -18.32 16.98
N GLY A 508 -6.98 -19.33 16.98
CA GLY A 508 -8.28 -19.30 16.30
C GLY A 508 -9.28 -18.32 16.92
N GLU A 509 -9.43 -18.30 18.25
CA GLU A 509 -10.30 -17.33 18.93
C GLU A 509 -9.81 -15.89 18.71
N VAL A 510 -8.50 -15.65 18.77
CA VAL A 510 -7.91 -14.34 18.50
C VAL A 510 -8.10 -13.92 17.04
N ALA A 511 -7.99 -14.85 16.09
CA ALA A 511 -8.27 -14.55 14.68
C ALA A 511 -9.74 -14.15 14.48
N GLN A 512 -10.70 -14.90 15.05
CA GLN A 512 -12.12 -14.56 14.97
C GLN A 512 -12.42 -13.18 15.59
N MET A 513 -11.88 -12.91 16.79
CA MET A 513 -12.07 -11.64 17.48
C MET A 513 -11.51 -10.45 16.69
N LEU A 514 -10.30 -10.57 16.14
CA LEU A 514 -9.68 -9.49 15.35
C LEU A 514 -10.37 -9.31 13.99
N TRP A 515 -10.82 -10.38 13.34
CA TRP A 515 -11.61 -10.26 12.11
C TRP A 515 -12.95 -9.57 12.37
N ASN A 516 -13.67 -9.92 13.45
CA ASN A 516 -14.89 -9.23 13.87
C ASN A 516 -14.63 -7.73 14.12
N LEU A 517 -13.47 -7.39 14.70
CA LEU A 517 -13.04 -5.99 14.89
C LEU A 517 -12.78 -5.28 13.56
N MET A 518 -12.06 -5.90 12.61
CA MET A 518 -11.87 -5.34 11.27
C MET A 518 -13.22 -5.07 10.59
N GLN A 519 -14.17 -6.01 10.63
CA GLN A 519 -15.52 -5.81 10.08
C GLN A 519 -16.26 -4.66 10.79
N ARG A 520 -16.16 -4.55 12.13
CA ARG A 520 -16.82 -3.48 12.91
C ARG A 520 -16.24 -2.09 12.63
N LEU A 521 -14.94 -2.02 12.35
CA LEU A 521 -14.19 -0.80 12.00
C LEU A 521 -14.22 -0.46 10.50
N GLN A 522 -14.77 -1.36 9.66
CA GLN A 522 -14.74 -1.28 8.18
C GLN A 522 -13.31 -1.31 7.57
N MET A 523 -12.35 -1.89 8.30
CA MET A 523 -10.99 -2.12 7.81
C MET A 523 -10.98 -3.25 6.76
N LYS A 524 -10.14 -3.11 5.73
CA LYS A 524 -10.09 -4.00 4.56
C LYS A 524 -9.21 -5.24 4.79
#